data_AF-A0AAJ1YBT9-F1
#
_entry.id   AF-A0AAJ1YBT9-F1
#
_cell.length_a   1.000
_cell.length_b   1.000
_cell.length_c   1.000
_cell.angle_alpha   90.00
_cell.angle_beta   90.00
_cell.angle_gamma   90.00
#
_symmetry.space_group_name_H-M   'P 1'
#
loop_
_entity.id
_entity.type
_entity.pdbx_description
1 polymer ?
#
loop_
_entity_poly.entity_id
_entity_poly.type
_entity_poly.pdbx_seq_one_letter_code
_entity_poly.pdbx_strand_id
1 'polypeptide(L)'
;MLLRIDYDPINRNTGGIRFDLRPQHLEAAELNHLFAWLGKQIGEFFPRLLARAWVTQVDVALDIYGCQLDDYIWGLHRASKTKHYDIRDGLPGIRIGSVHSPLHVLCYEKVDAVGQTKRIFKCEGDLLELALDQYPRFLRVEMRFKPLAKPTHTIGKALMLANLKRMKNPFERLQVYSKSLESVLLMEKFIRTKCKGSTYLAYIRHLNRSQKTVRIAKKIDVLIKENEIVLFDKQAVWKHWEACVARLGSKIIPLEAELPKKKRNSL
;
A
#
# COMPACT_ATOMS: atom_id res chain seq x y z
N MET A 1 -13.88 10.43 5.81
CA MET A 1 -13.46 10.15 7.21
C MET A 1 -11.97 10.42 7.34
N LEU A 2 -11.61 11.46 8.10
CA LEU A 2 -10.24 11.95 8.28
C LEU A 2 -9.49 11.22 9.41
N LEU A 3 -10.15 11.10 10.56
CA LEU A 3 -9.65 10.42 11.75
C LEU A 3 -10.77 9.59 12.35
N ARG A 4 -10.44 8.38 12.82
CA ARG A 4 -11.29 7.54 13.65
C ARG A 4 -10.53 7.14 14.90
N ILE A 5 -11.20 7.19 16.04
CA ILE A 5 -10.68 6.77 17.33
C ILE A 5 -11.57 5.67 17.87
N ASP A 6 -11.00 4.49 18.13
CA ASP A 6 -11.70 3.39 18.79
C ASP A 6 -11.12 3.19 20.20
N TYR A 7 -12.01 3.10 21.19
CA TYR A 7 -11.71 2.66 22.55
C TYR A 7 -12.03 1.17 22.67
N ASP A 8 -11.19 0.41 23.36
CA ASP A 8 -11.30 -1.05 23.49
C ASP A 8 -11.53 -1.79 22.15
N PRO A 9 -10.65 -1.60 21.15
CA PRO A 9 -10.85 -2.16 19.82
C PRO A 9 -10.89 -3.68 19.85
N ILE A 10 -11.95 -4.25 19.24
CA ILE A 10 -12.25 -5.69 19.19
C ILE A 10 -11.16 -6.52 18.49
N ASN A 11 -10.36 -5.90 17.62
CA ASN A 11 -9.37 -6.61 16.81
C ASN A 11 -8.21 -7.15 17.67
N ARG A 12 -7.77 -8.38 17.35
CA ARG A 12 -6.53 -8.92 17.90
C ARG A 12 -5.34 -8.07 17.39
N ASN A 13 -4.40 -7.74 18.27
CA ASN A 13 -3.17 -6.98 17.99
C ASN A 13 -3.28 -5.44 17.98
N THR A 14 -4.37 -4.88 18.50
CA THR A 14 -4.49 -3.45 18.82
C THR A 14 -4.30 -3.18 20.32
N GLY A 15 -3.85 -1.98 20.68
CA GLY A 15 -3.81 -1.52 22.08
C GLY A 15 -5.20 -1.11 22.57
N GLY A 16 -5.29 -0.60 23.80
CA GLY A 16 -6.57 -0.14 24.38
C GLY A 16 -7.20 1.06 23.66
N ILE A 17 -6.42 1.77 22.83
CA ILE A 17 -6.90 2.87 21.99
C ILE A 17 -6.30 2.71 20.60
N ARG A 18 -7.12 2.90 19.56
CA ARG A 18 -6.69 2.88 18.15
C ARG A 18 -6.99 4.21 17.48
N PHE A 19 -6.02 4.70 16.72
CA PHE A 19 -6.17 5.85 15.83
C PHE A 19 -6.04 5.38 14.38
N ASP A 20 -7.05 5.63 13.56
CA ASP A 20 -7.04 5.44 12.11
C ASP A 20 -7.07 6.81 11.43
N LEU A 21 -5.93 7.22 10.86
CA LEU A 21 -5.75 8.53 10.23
C LEU A 21 -5.62 8.40 8.71
N ARG A 22 -6.27 9.28 7.94
CA ARG A 22 -6.08 9.45 6.49
C ARG A 22 -5.47 10.82 6.20
N PRO A 23 -4.12 10.95 6.28
CA PRO A 23 -3.45 12.25 6.28
C PRO A 23 -3.48 12.97 4.92
N GLN A 24 -3.78 12.26 3.83
CA GLN A 24 -3.75 12.78 2.45
C GLN A 24 -4.67 13.97 2.15
N HIS A 25 -5.59 14.31 3.06
CA HIS A 25 -6.56 15.39 2.91
C HIS A 25 -6.21 16.62 3.75
N LEU A 26 -5.07 16.62 4.44
CA LEU A 26 -4.64 17.72 5.28
C LEU A 26 -3.18 18.07 5.01
N GLU A 27 -2.88 19.35 5.15
CA GLU A 27 -1.53 19.85 5.27
C GLU A 27 -0.94 19.63 6.67
N ALA A 28 0.37 19.68 6.77
CA ALA A 28 1.09 19.41 8.01
C ALA A 28 0.67 20.35 9.16
N ALA A 29 0.36 21.62 8.86
CA ALA A 29 -0.12 22.59 9.83
C ALA A 29 -1.52 22.25 10.34
N GLU A 30 -2.41 21.78 9.47
CA GLU A 30 -3.77 21.38 9.83
C GLU A 30 -3.78 20.11 10.68
N LEU A 31 -2.91 19.14 10.35
CA LEU A 31 -2.66 17.99 11.21
C LEU A 31 -2.14 18.44 12.57
N ASN A 32 -1.15 19.32 12.62
CA ASN A 32 -0.65 19.87 13.90
C ASN A 32 -1.76 20.53 14.74
N HIS A 33 -2.69 21.26 14.11
CA HIS A 33 -3.87 21.82 14.78
C HIS A 33 -4.81 20.74 15.30
N LEU A 34 -5.08 19.70 14.50
CA LEU A 34 -5.88 18.55 14.90
C LEU A 34 -5.28 17.86 16.14
N PHE A 35 -3.97 17.58 16.15
CA PHE A 35 -3.32 16.96 17.32
C PHE A 35 -3.27 17.89 18.53
N ALA A 36 -3.13 19.20 18.34
CA ALA A 36 -3.21 20.17 19.43
C ALA A 36 -4.61 20.19 20.05
N TRP A 37 -5.64 20.19 19.21
CA TRP A 37 -7.02 20.16 19.65
C TRP A 37 -7.34 18.84 20.38
N LEU A 38 -6.94 17.69 19.83
CA LEU A 38 -7.09 16.39 20.51
C LEU A 38 -6.37 16.36 21.85
N GLY A 39 -5.16 16.94 21.92
CA GLY A 39 -4.42 17.08 23.17
C GLY A 39 -5.16 17.90 24.23
N LYS A 40 -5.88 18.95 23.83
CA LYS A 40 -6.75 19.71 24.75
C LYS A 40 -7.96 18.91 25.22
N GLN A 41 -8.55 18.07 24.37
CA GLN A 41 -9.73 17.27 24.72
C GLN A 41 -9.38 16.05 25.59
N ILE A 42 -8.29 15.37 25.28
CA ILE A 42 -7.85 14.15 26.00
C ILE A 42 -7.00 14.50 27.23
N GLY A 43 -6.42 15.70 27.26
CA GLY A 43 -5.56 16.17 28.33
C GLY A 43 -4.11 15.66 28.23
N GLU A 44 -3.38 15.83 29.33
CA GLU A 44 -1.92 15.62 29.40
C GLU A 44 -1.45 14.20 29.06
N PHE A 45 -2.36 13.22 29.02
CA PHE A 45 -2.04 11.86 28.65
C PHE A 45 -1.82 11.67 27.13
N PHE A 46 -2.36 12.56 26.30
CA PHE A 46 -2.33 12.42 24.85
C PHE A 46 -0.91 12.36 24.24
N PRO A 47 0.05 13.22 24.63
CA PRO A 47 1.44 13.08 24.17
C PRO A 47 2.06 11.73 24.54
N ARG A 48 1.76 11.20 25.73
CA ARG A 48 2.26 9.89 26.18
C ARG A 48 1.68 8.75 25.35
N LEU A 49 0.42 8.87 24.91
CA LEU A 49 -0.19 7.92 23.99
C LEU A 49 0.54 7.89 22.64
N LEU A 50 0.79 9.06 22.04
CA LEU A 50 1.50 9.16 20.77
C LEU A 50 2.94 8.63 20.87
N ALA A 51 3.65 8.96 21.94
CA ALA A 51 5.02 8.47 22.19
C ALA A 51 5.10 6.94 22.30
N ARG A 52 4.05 6.29 22.82
CA ARG A 52 3.97 4.83 22.99
C ARG A 52 3.23 4.13 21.84
N ALA A 53 2.72 4.88 20.86
CA ALA A 53 1.95 4.33 19.76
C ALA A 53 2.85 3.47 18.87
N TRP A 54 2.37 2.27 18.57
CA TRP A 54 2.92 1.45 17.51
C TRP A 54 1.97 1.43 16.32
N VAL A 55 2.56 1.25 15.15
CA VAL A 55 1.87 1.26 13.88
C VAL A 55 1.36 -0.15 13.59
N THR A 56 0.06 -0.27 13.35
CA THR A 56 -0.59 -1.54 12.98
C THR A 56 -0.82 -1.66 11.48
N GLN A 57 -0.92 -0.54 10.77
CA GLN A 57 -1.04 -0.48 9.31
C GLN A 57 -0.49 0.83 8.76
N VAL A 58 0.17 0.77 7.60
CA VAL A 58 0.54 1.91 6.76
C VAL A 58 0.14 1.59 5.33
N ASP A 59 -0.64 2.47 4.72
CA ASP A 59 -1.00 2.37 3.31
C ASP A 59 -0.19 3.40 2.53
N VAL A 60 0.74 2.93 1.70
CA VAL A 60 1.58 3.80 0.84
C VAL A 60 1.00 3.76 -0.57
N ALA A 61 0.49 4.89 -1.04
CA ALA A 61 -0.05 5.02 -2.39
C ALA A 61 0.98 5.63 -3.34
N LEU A 62 1.15 5.01 -4.51
CA LEU A 62 1.86 5.55 -5.66
C LEU A 62 0.86 5.76 -6.81
N ASP A 63 0.91 6.95 -7.38
CA ASP A 63 0.07 7.41 -8.47
C ASP A 63 0.92 7.44 -9.75
N ILE A 64 0.53 6.68 -10.77
CA ILE A 64 1.28 6.48 -12.02
C ILE A 64 0.44 6.98 -13.19
N TYR A 65 0.97 7.95 -13.92
CA TYR A 65 0.32 8.56 -15.09
C TYR A 65 0.67 7.82 -16.38
N GLY A 66 -0.24 7.83 -17.36
CA GLY A 66 -0.05 7.22 -18.68
C GLY A 66 -0.10 5.69 -18.68
N CYS A 67 -0.52 5.08 -17.56
CA CYS A 67 -0.58 3.63 -17.36
C CYS A 67 -2.00 3.20 -17.03
N GLN A 68 -2.41 2.03 -17.53
CA GLN A 68 -3.63 1.33 -17.14
C GLN A 68 -3.31 0.02 -16.43
N LEU A 69 -4.32 -0.52 -15.75
CA LEU A 69 -4.15 -1.76 -15.02
C LEU A 69 -3.82 -2.92 -15.96
N ASP A 70 -4.45 -2.93 -17.13
CA ASP A 70 -4.31 -3.97 -18.13
C ASP A 70 -3.10 -3.80 -19.05
N ASP A 71 -2.28 -2.78 -18.89
CA ASP A 71 -1.01 -2.68 -19.64
C ASP A 71 0.03 -3.70 -19.14
N TYR A 72 -0.17 -4.25 -17.94
CA TYR A 72 0.82 -5.04 -17.23
C TYR A 72 0.27 -6.33 -16.63
N ILE A 73 1.18 -7.24 -16.28
CA ILE A 73 0.89 -8.38 -15.43
C ILE A 73 1.49 -8.10 -14.05
N TRP A 74 0.64 -8.12 -13.03
CA TRP A 74 1.01 -7.69 -11.68
C TRP A 74 1.32 -8.87 -10.76
N GLY A 75 2.40 -8.76 -10.01
CA GLY A 75 2.83 -9.76 -9.03
C GLY A 75 3.23 -9.12 -7.70
N LEU A 76 3.27 -9.95 -6.67
CA LEU A 76 3.84 -9.59 -5.38
C LEU A 76 4.62 -10.79 -4.88
N HIS A 77 5.92 -10.64 -4.68
CA HIS A 77 6.78 -11.73 -4.23
C HIS A 77 6.25 -12.32 -2.90
N ARG A 78 6.15 -13.66 -2.83
CA ARG A 78 5.56 -14.44 -1.72
C ARG A 78 4.04 -14.27 -1.52
N ALA A 79 3.30 -13.74 -2.49
CA ALA A 79 1.84 -13.76 -2.45
C ALA A 79 1.27 -15.05 -3.04
N SER A 80 0.23 -15.58 -2.39
CA SER A 80 -0.49 -16.80 -2.82
C SER A 80 -1.98 -16.58 -3.09
N LYS A 81 -2.47 -15.34 -2.91
CA LYS A 81 -3.88 -14.98 -3.12
C LYS A 81 -3.97 -13.76 -4.03
N THR A 82 -4.98 -13.76 -4.89
CA THR A 82 -5.35 -12.63 -5.72
C THR A 82 -6.87 -12.47 -5.71
N LYS A 83 -7.36 -11.24 -5.91
CA LYS A 83 -8.79 -10.96 -6.11
C LYS A 83 -8.93 -9.85 -7.15
N HIS A 84 -9.80 -10.04 -8.13
CA HIS A 84 -10.20 -9.00 -9.07
C HIS A 84 -11.44 -8.28 -8.53
N TYR A 85 -11.50 -6.98 -8.79
CA TYR A 85 -12.64 -6.12 -8.51
C TYR A 85 -13.04 -5.50 -9.83
N ASP A 86 -14.18 -5.94 -10.33
CA ASP A 86 -14.84 -5.38 -11.49
C ASP A 86 -16.31 -5.29 -11.05
N ILE A 87 -16.68 -4.09 -10.62
CA ILE A 87 -17.99 -3.79 -10.05
C ILE A 87 -18.70 -2.94 -11.10
N ARG A 88 -20.00 -3.16 -11.29
CA ARG A 88 -20.82 -2.54 -12.35
C ARG A 88 -20.63 -1.03 -12.54
N ASP A 89 -20.30 -0.30 -11.46
CA ASP A 89 -20.06 1.16 -11.46
C ASP A 89 -18.69 1.55 -10.88
N GLY A 90 -17.78 0.58 -10.72
CA GLY A 90 -16.46 0.73 -10.12
C GLY A 90 -15.35 0.65 -11.14
N LEU A 91 -14.22 1.30 -10.83
CA LEU A 91 -13.01 1.19 -11.63
C LEU A 91 -12.37 -0.20 -11.47
N PRO A 92 -11.80 -0.78 -12.53
CA PRO A 92 -11.20 -2.10 -12.46
C PRO A 92 -10.00 -2.07 -11.50
N GLY A 93 -9.88 -3.14 -10.73
CA GLY A 93 -8.84 -3.27 -9.74
C GLY A 93 -8.46 -4.70 -9.41
N ILE A 94 -7.30 -4.86 -8.81
CA ILE A 94 -6.79 -6.13 -8.30
C ILE A 94 -6.23 -5.96 -6.90
N ARG A 95 -6.38 -7.00 -6.09
CA ARG A 95 -5.60 -7.22 -4.88
C ARG A 95 -4.65 -8.39 -5.10
N ILE A 96 -3.39 -8.21 -4.72
CA ILE A 96 -2.40 -9.30 -4.66
C ILE A 96 -1.91 -9.42 -3.22
N GLY A 97 -2.01 -10.62 -2.66
CA GLY A 97 -1.82 -10.89 -1.24
C GLY A 97 -3.13 -11.00 -0.46
N SER A 98 -3.01 -11.52 0.76
CA SER A 98 -4.13 -11.63 1.70
C SER A 98 -4.31 -10.30 2.44
N VAL A 99 -5.54 -9.90 2.74
CA VAL A 99 -5.76 -8.72 3.62
C VAL A 99 -5.21 -8.93 5.03
N HIS A 100 -4.94 -10.18 5.40
CA HIS A 100 -4.33 -10.56 6.69
C HIS A 100 -2.80 -10.73 6.59
N SER A 101 -2.19 -10.63 5.41
CA SER A 101 -0.73 -10.75 5.29
C SER A 101 -0.02 -9.45 5.69
N PRO A 102 1.28 -9.52 6.05
CA PRO A 102 2.08 -8.33 6.43
C PRO A 102 2.20 -7.30 5.32
N LEU A 103 1.97 -7.73 4.09
CA LEU A 103 1.96 -6.88 2.91
C LEU A 103 0.95 -7.46 1.93
N HIS A 104 0.12 -6.58 1.37
CA HIS A 104 -0.65 -6.83 0.16
C HIS A 104 -0.69 -5.55 -0.65
N VAL A 105 -0.97 -5.68 -1.94
CA VAL A 105 -1.10 -4.53 -2.84
C VAL A 105 -2.53 -4.43 -3.35
N LEU A 106 -2.99 -3.20 -3.55
CA LEU A 106 -4.13 -2.90 -4.42
C LEU A 106 -3.61 -2.14 -5.62
N CYS A 107 -3.87 -2.62 -6.83
CA CYS A 107 -3.66 -1.86 -8.06
C CYS A 107 -5.03 -1.60 -8.68
N TYR A 108 -5.38 -0.35 -8.93
CA TYR A 108 -6.68 -0.01 -9.50
C TYR A 108 -6.59 1.27 -10.31
N GLU A 109 -7.46 1.38 -11.31
CA GLU A 109 -7.60 2.63 -12.05
C GLU A 109 -8.23 3.67 -11.12
N LYS A 110 -7.61 4.84 -11.03
CA LYS A 110 -8.07 5.94 -10.18
C LYS A 110 -8.99 6.90 -10.92
N VAL A 111 -8.87 6.92 -12.25
CA VAL A 111 -9.76 7.61 -13.17
C VAL A 111 -9.93 6.69 -14.39
N ASP A 112 -11.18 6.41 -14.77
CA ASP A 112 -11.48 5.85 -16.09
C ASP A 112 -11.66 7.02 -17.06
N ALA A 113 -10.70 7.20 -17.95
CA ALA A 113 -10.80 8.18 -19.02
C ALA A 113 -11.46 7.57 -20.27
N VAL A 114 -11.75 6.26 -20.29
CA VAL A 114 -12.36 5.59 -21.43
C VAL A 114 -13.88 5.77 -21.36
N GLY A 115 -14.37 6.86 -21.96
CA GLY A 115 -15.80 7.07 -22.22
C GLY A 115 -16.48 8.18 -21.43
N GLN A 116 -15.78 8.94 -20.59
CA GLN A 116 -16.35 10.12 -19.91
C GLN A 116 -15.40 11.31 -20.04
N THR A 117 -15.86 12.37 -20.72
CA THR A 117 -15.10 13.60 -20.97
C THR A 117 -14.92 14.48 -19.73
N LYS A 118 -15.72 14.30 -18.67
CA LYS A 118 -15.55 14.95 -17.36
C LYS A 118 -16.09 14.08 -16.22
N ARG A 119 -15.35 13.98 -15.11
CA ARG A 119 -15.87 13.50 -13.81
C ARG A 119 -15.72 14.64 -12.80
N ILE A 120 -16.86 15.18 -12.38
CA ILE A 120 -16.92 16.20 -11.33
C ILE A 120 -16.90 15.48 -9.99
N PHE A 121 -15.77 15.55 -9.27
CA PHE A 121 -15.73 15.14 -7.88
C PHE A 121 -16.30 16.27 -7.02
N LYS A 122 -17.48 16.07 -6.42
CA LYS A 122 -17.97 16.94 -5.36
C LYS A 122 -17.19 16.62 -4.08
N CYS A 123 -16.13 17.37 -3.82
CA CYS A 123 -15.68 17.57 -2.44
C CYS A 123 -16.43 18.78 -1.87
N GLU A 124 -16.88 18.68 -0.62
CA GLU A 124 -17.42 19.82 0.12
C GLU A 124 -16.34 20.92 0.17
N GLY A 125 -16.53 22.00 -0.58
CA GLY A 125 -15.68 23.19 -0.54
C GLY A 125 -15.23 23.68 -1.91
N ASP A 126 -14.61 22.82 -2.73
CA ASP A 126 -14.04 23.21 -4.03
C ASP A 126 -14.30 22.14 -5.10
N LEU A 127 -14.84 22.58 -6.24
CA LEU A 127 -14.97 21.75 -7.44
C LEU A 127 -13.57 21.50 -8.01
N LEU A 128 -13.03 20.31 -7.77
CA LEU A 128 -11.80 19.87 -8.41
C LEU A 128 -12.14 19.40 -9.83
N GLU A 129 -12.14 20.34 -10.78
CA GLU A 129 -12.32 20.04 -12.20
C GLU A 129 -11.02 19.41 -12.71
N LEU A 130 -10.95 18.07 -12.64
CA LEU A 130 -9.89 17.33 -13.32
C LEU A 130 -10.14 17.42 -14.82
N ALA A 131 -9.29 18.17 -15.50
CA ALA A 131 -9.15 18.16 -16.95
C ALA A 131 -8.74 16.74 -17.38
N LEU A 132 -9.73 15.88 -17.63
CA LEU A 132 -9.52 14.46 -18.00
C LEU A 132 -8.78 14.30 -19.33
N ASP A 133 -8.82 15.34 -20.15
CA ASP A 133 -8.04 15.51 -21.38
C ASP A 133 -6.54 15.73 -21.12
N GLN A 134 -6.16 16.29 -19.96
CA GLN A 134 -4.76 16.51 -19.59
C GLN A 134 -4.09 15.30 -18.93
N TYR A 135 -4.87 14.37 -18.36
CA TYR A 135 -4.35 13.17 -17.68
C TYR A 135 -5.08 11.87 -18.06
N PRO A 136 -5.12 11.48 -19.34
CA PRO A 136 -5.72 10.21 -19.75
C PRO A 136 -4.86 9.05 -19.22
N ARG A 137 -5.51 8.11 -18.50
CA ARG A 137 -4.93 6.90 -17.87
C ARG A 137 -4.18 7.19 -16.57
N PHE A 138 -4.84 6.87 -15.46
CA PHE A 138 -4.33 7.09 -14.12
C PHE A 138 -4.46 5.84 -13.26
N LEU A 139 -3.32 5.23 -12.94
CA LEU A 139 -3.24 4.02 -12.13
C LEU A 139 -2.75 4.33 -10.72
N ARG A 140 -3.39 3.75 -9.71
CA ARG A 140 -2.90 3.79 -8.34
C ARG A 140 -2.44 2.42 -7.88
N VAL A 141 -1.26 2.38 -7.25
CA VAL A 141 -0.70 1.23 -6.56
C VAL A 141 -0.61 1.54 -5.06
N GLU A 142 -1.46 0.90 -4.25
CA GLU A 142 -1.44 0.99 -2.79
C GLU A 142 -0.73 -0.22 -2.17
N MET A 143 0.44 0.00 -1.59
CA MET A 143 1.13 -0.99 -0.77
C MET A 143 0.61 -0.91 0.67
N ARG A 144 -0.16 -1.91 1.08
CA ARG A 144 -0.75 -1.99 2.43
C ARG A 144 0.12 -2.84 3.35
N PHE A 145 0.93 -2.16 4.15
CA PHE A 145 1.90 -2.75 5.05
C PHE A 145 1.34 -2.89 6.46
N LYS A 146 1.49 -4.07 7.06
CA LYS A 146 1.02 -4.43 8.39
C LYS A 146 2.18 -5.03 9.21
N PRO A 147 2.82 -4.24 10.08
CA PRO A 147 3.79 -4.75 11.04
C PRO A 147 3.13 -5.85 11.89
N LEU A 148 3.70 -7.07 11.89
CA LEU A 148 3.14 -8.18 12.67
C LEU A 148 3.57 -8.17 14.15
N ALA A 149 4.69 -7.52 14.46
CA ALA A 149 5.26 -7.53 15.81
C ALA A 149 4.53 -6.52 16.72
N LYS A 150 4.13 -6.97 17.91
CA LYS A 150 3.67 -6.08 18.99
C LYS A 150 4.83 -5.64 19.86
N PRO A 151 4.69 -4.55 20.62
CA PRO A 151 5.70 -4.16 21.60
C PRO A 151 6.02 -5.25 22.63
N THR A 152 5.05 -6.14 22.91
CA THR A 152 5.18 -7.25 23.87
C THR A 152 5.65 -8.57 23.25
N HIS A 153 5.79 -8.64 21.93
CA HIS A 153 6.28 -9.85 21.28
C HIS A 153 7.78 -10.01 21.52
N THR A 154 8.21 -11.23 21.84
CA THR A 154 9.62 -11.59 22.02
C THR A 154 10.39 -11.65 20.70
N ILE A 155 9.68 -11.83 19.58
CA ILE A 155 10.25 -11.98 18.24
C ILE A 155 9.88 -10.76 17.38
N GLY A 156 10.91 -10.00 17.00
CA GLY A 156 10.79 -8.78 16.19
C GLY A 156 10.38 -7.55 17.00
N LYS A 157 10.81 -6.37 16.55
CA LYS A 157 10.44 -5.09 17.17
C LYS A 157 9.20 -4.52 16.49
N ALA A 158 8.22 -4.06 17.27
CA ALA A 158 7.11 -3.29 16.74
C ALA A 158 7.60 -2.03 16.02
N LEU A 159 6.93 -1.67 14.93
CA LEU A 159 7.15 -0.38 14.29
C LEU A 159 6.50 0.69 15.16
N MET A 160 7.30 1.42 15.93
CA MET A 160 6.81 2.57 16.69
C MET A 160 6.50 3.73 15.75
N LEU A 161 5.51 4.55 16.08
CA LEU A 161 5.16 5.76 15.31
C LEU A 161 6.38 6.69 15.15
N ALA A 162 7.16 6.87 16.22
CA ALA A 162 8.42 7.62 16.20
C ALA A 162 9.46 7.08 15.19
N ASN A 163 9.37 5.80 14.84
CA ASN A 163 10.31 5.11 13.94
C ASN A 163 9.75 4.93 12.53
N LEU A 164 8.65 5.61 12.16
CA LEU A 164 7.98 5.42 10.87
C LEU A 164 8.91 5.71 9.67
N LYS A 165 9.84 6.66 9.82
CA LYS A 165 10.89 6.95 8.80
C LYS A 165 11.78 5.74 8.49
N ARG A 166 11.97 4.83 9.45
CA ARG A 166 12.81 3.62 9.32
C ARG A 166 12.08 2.44 8.67
N MET A 167 10.84 2.64 8.21
CA MET A 167 10.08 1.61 7.52
C MET A 167 10.80 1.20 6.23
N LYS A 168 10.87 -0.10 5.98
CA LYS A 168 11.44 -0.63 4.73
C LYS A 168 10.52 -0.33 3.56
N ASN A 169 11.11 -0.09 2.39
CA ASN A 169 10.40 0.13 1.14
C ASN A 169 9.46 -1.06 0.83
N PRO A 170 8.12 -0.88 0.88
CA PRO A 170 7.20 -1.95 0.60
C PRO A 170 7.15 -2.31 -0.89
N PHE A 171 7.54 -1.40 -1.79
CA PHE A 171 7.55 -1.61 -3.24
C PHE A 171 8.61 -2.63 -3.70
N GLU A 172 9.62 -2.95 -2.89
CA GLU A 172 10.67 -3.93 -3.25
C GLU A 172 10.10 -5.28 -3.69
N ARG A 173 8.98 -5.69 -3.08
CA ARG A 173 8.32 -6.96 -3.38
C ARG A 173 7.35 -6.90 -4.56
N LEU A 174 7.04 -5.71 -5.06
CA LEU A 174 6.16 -5.53 -6.21
C LEU A 174 6.87 -6.06 -7.45
N GLN A 175 6.17 -6.87 -8.24
CA GLN A 175 6.67 -7.40 -9.51
C GLN A 175 5.74 -6.92 -10.61
N VAL A 176 6.31 -6.44 -11.71
CA VAL A 176 5.57 -5.97 -12.86
C VAL A 176 6.16 -6.65 -14.08
N TYR A 177 5.34 -7.32 -14.87
CA TYR A 177 5.79 -7.97 -16.09
C TYR A 177 5.12 -7.34 -17.30
N SER A 178 5.84 -7.32 -18.41
CA SER A 178 5.31 -6.89 -19.69
C SER A 178 4.15 -7.78 -20.12
N LYS A 179 3.12 -7.19 -20.74
CA LYS A 179 2.02 -7.95 -21.34
C LYS A 179 2.46 -8.78 -22.56
N SER A 180 3.63 -8.49 -23.14
CA SER A 180 4.25 -9.32 -24.18
C SER A 180 4.51 -10.76 -23.71
N LEU A 181 4.66 -10.99 -22.40
CA LEU A 181 4.85 -12.32 -21.82
C LEU A 181 3.77 -13.31 -22.29
N GLU A 182 2.51 -12.87 -22.43
CA GLU A 182 1.44 -13.75 -22.93
C GLU A 182 1.74 -14.27 -24.33
N SER A 183 2.20 -13.37 -25.21
CA SER A 183 2.53 -13.70 -26.59
C SER A 183 3.71 -14.65 -26.66
N VAL A 184 4.73 -14.42 -25.83
CA VAL A 184 5.91 -15.31 -25.74
C VAL A 184 5.51 -16.70 -25.24
N LEU A 185 4.67 -16.80 -24.22
CA LEU A 185 4.18 -18.08 -23.70
C LEU A 185 3.34 -18.86 -24.72
N LEU A 186 2.58 -18.17 -25.57
CA LEU A 186 1.83 -18.77 -26.68
C LEU A 186 2.76 -19.26 -27.80
N MET A 187 3.72 -18.44 -28.22
CA MET A 187 4.69 -18.78 -29.27
C MET A 187 5.54 -20.00 -28.89
N GLU A 188 6.03 -20.05 -27.64
CA GLU A 188 6.76 -21.20 -27.09
C GLU A 188 5.86 -22.42 -26.78
N LYS A 189 4.55 -22.32 -27.05
CA LYS A 189 3.55 -23.37 -26.81
C LYS A 189 3.45 -23.83 -25.34
N PHE A 190 3.84 -22.98 -24.40
CA PHE A 190 3.67 -23.23 -22.96
C PHE A 190 2.21 -23.08 -22.50
N ILE A 191 1.44 -22.23 -23.19
CA ILE A 191 -0.02 -22.13 -23.04
C ILE A 191 -0.68 -22.25 -24.42
N ARG A 192 -1.95 -22.69 -24.44
CA ARG A 192 -2.72 -22.85 -25.69
C ARG A 192 -3.70 -21.72 -25.95
N THR A 193 -4.06 -20.98 -24.90
CA THR A 193 -5.05 -19.90 -24.94
C THR A 193 -4.59 -18.75 -24.06
N LYS A 194 -5.14 -17.56 -24.32
CA LYS A 194 -4.88 -16.35 -23.53
C LYS A 194 -5.32 -16.51 -22.07
N CYS A 195 -4.57 -15.92 -21.15
CA CYS A 195 -4.91 -15.89 -19.73
C CYS A 195 -5.93 -14.77 -19.49
N LYS A 196 -7.06 -15.09 -18.85
CA LYS A 196 -8.12 -14.10 -18.55
C LYS A 196 -7.79 -13.13 -17.41
N GLY A 197 -6.64 -13.27 -16.74
CA GLY A 197 -6.29 -12.46 -15.58
C GLY A 197 -4.97 -11.71 -15.74
N SER A 198 -4.89 -10.49 -15.22
CA SER A 198 -3.71 -9.61 -15.24
C SER A 198 -2.76 -9.79 -14.05
N THR A 199 -2.74 -10.98 -13.41
CA THR A 199 -1.85 -11.25 -12.27
C THR A 199 -0.88 -12.38 -12.53
N TYR A 200 0.36 -12.25 -12.05
CA TYR A 200 1.39 -13.31 -12.13
C TYR A 200 0.84 -14.65 -11.63
N LEU A 201 0.09 -14.65 -10.53
CA LEU A 201 -0.48 -15.88 -9.97
C LEU A 201 -1.57 -16.48 -10.88
N ALA A 202 -2.35 -15.67 -11.61
CA ALA A 202 -3.27 -16.17 -12.62
C ALA A 202 -2.52 -16.85 -13.77
N TYR A 203 -1.41 -16.25 -14.22
CA TYR A 203 -0.53 -16.84 -15.24
C TYR A 203 0.08 -18.17 -14.78
N ILE A 204 0.62 -18.24 -13.55
CA ILE A 204 1.17 -19.50 -13.01
C ILE A 204 0.11 -20.59 -12.95
N ARG A 205 -1.12 -20.28 -12.50
CA ARG A 205 -2.22 -21.25 -12.48
C ARG A 205 -2.61 -21.70 -13.89
N HIS A 206 -2.62 -20.78 -14.86
CA HIS A 206 -2.94 -21.07 -16.25
C HIS A 206 -1.88 -21.95 -16.92
N LEU A 207 -0.60 -21.68 -16.68
CA LEU A 207 0.53 -22.50 -17.11
C LEU A 207 0.46 -23.91 -16.53
N ASN A 208 0.27 -24.03 -15.22
CA ASN A 208 0.14 -25.31 -14.53
C ASN A 208 -1.00 -26.16 -15.11
N ARG A 209 -2.15 -25.55 -15.42
CA ARG A 209 -3.27 -26.24 -16.09
C ARG A 209 -2.91 -26.65 -17.52
N SER A 210 -2.29 -25.76 -18.29
CA SER A 210 -1.93 -26.02 -19.69
C SER A 210 -0.89 -27.14 -19.83
N GLN A 211 0.06 -27.21 -18.89
CA GLN A 211 1.15 -28.17 -18.86
C GLN A 211 0.84 -29.42 -18.00
N LYS A 212 -0.35 -29.49 -17.39
CA LYS A 212 -0.76 -30.56 -16.47
C LYS A 212 0.27 -30.82 -15.35
N THR A 213 0.82 -29.75 -14.79
CA THR A 213 1.85 -29.79 -13.73
C THR A 213 1.45 -28.93 -12.54
N VAL A 214 2.00 -29.25 -11.37
CA VAL A 214 1.87 -28.42 -10.15
C VAL A 214 2.98 -27.37 -10.06
N ARG A 215 4.11 -27.61 -10.72
CA ARG A 215 5.29 -26.75 -10.69
C ARG A 215 5.74 -26.38 -12.10
N ILE A 216 6.03 -25.10 -12.30
CA ILE A 216 6.60 -24.61 -13.55
C ILE A 216 8.03 -25.14 -13.74
N ALA A 217 8.36 -25.51 -14.98
CA ALA A 217 9.72 -25.91 -15.34
C ALA A 217 10.67 -24.71 -15.25
N LYS A 218 11.97 -24.97 -14.99
CA LYS A 218 13.00 -23.93 -14.87
C LYS A 218 13.09 -23.04 -16.11
N LYS A 219 12.94 -23.60 -17.31
CA LYS A 219 12.90 -22.82 -18.57
C LYS A 219 11.78 -21.77 -18.57
N ILE A 220 10.60 -22.13 -18.08
CA ILE A 220 9.45 -21.22 -17.99
C ILE A 220 9.69 -20.15 -16.91
N ASP A 221 10.25 -20.53 -15.78
CA ASP A 221 10.59 -19.58 -14.70
C ASP A 221 11.60 -18.50 -15.15
N VAL A 222 12.64 -18.92 -15.89
CA VAL A 222 13.61 -18.00 -16.51
C VAL A 222 12.93 -17.06 -17.49
N LEU A 223 12.11 -17.60 -18.39
CA LEU A 223 11.37 -16.80 -19.38
C LEU A 223 10.47 -15.73 -18.74
N ILE A 224 9.77 -16.08 -17.65
CA ILE A 224 8.92 -15.13 -16.93
C ILE A 224 9.77 -14.02 -16.31
N LYS A 225 10.90 -14.38 -15.69
CA LYS A 225 11.83 -13.40 -15.09
C LYS A 225 12.43 -12.44 -16.12
N GLU A 226 12.75 -12.92 -17.32
CA GLU A 226 13.25 -12.09 -18.42
C GLU A 226 12.21 -11.07 -18.91
N ASN A 227 10.93 -11.30 -18.65
CA ASN A 227 9.84 -10.36 -18.97
C ASN A 227 9.44 -9.47 -17.79
N GLU A 228 10.14 -9.54 -16.65
CA GLU A 228 9.96 -8.58 -15.56
C GLU A 228 10.50 -7.22 -15.99
N ILE A 229 9.69 -6.17 -15.82
CA ILE A 229 10.03 -4.81 -16.24
C ILE A 229 10.15 -3.88 -15.03
N VAL A 230 10.98 -2.85 -15.20
CA VAL A 230 11.08 -1.75 -14.24
C VAL A 230 10.09 -0.66 -14.66
N LEU A 231 8.85 -0.74 -14.16
CA LEU A 231 7.82 0.26 -14.45
C LEU A 231 8.18 1.65 -13.88
N PHE A 232 8.81 1.67 -12.71
CA PHE A 232 9.33 2.87 -12.05
C PHE A 232 10.53 2.49 -11.18
N ASP A 233 11.42 3.46 -10.93
CA ASP A 233 12.51 3.29 -9.98
C ASP A 233 11.96 3.29 -8.54
N LYS A 234 11.87 2.08 -7.95
CA LYS A 234 11.38 1.85 -6.58
C LYS A 234 12.19 2.60 -5.54
N GLN A 235 13.49 2.79 -5.75
CA GLN A 235 14.37 3.49 -4.81
C GLN A 235 14.21 5.00 -4.95
N ALA A 236 14.14 5.52 -6.18
CA ALA A 236 13.86 6.94 -6.41
C ALA A 236 12.51 7.35 -5.80
N VAL A 237 11.45 6.56 -6.01
CA VAL A 237 10.15 6.79 -5.36
C VAL A 237 10.28 6.76 -3.83
N TRP A 238 11.02 5.79 -3.28
CA TRP A 238 11.16 5.64 -1.83
C TRP A 238 11.94 6.77 -1.15
N LYS A 239 12.81 7.50 -1.88
CA LYS A 239 13.48 8.69 -1.34
C LYS A 239 12.51 9.77 -0.86
N HIS A 240 11.29 9.82 -1.42
CA HIS A 240 10.24 10.74 -0.97
C HIS A 240 9.54 10.33 0.33
N TRP A 241 9.82 9.13 0.86
CA TRP A 241 9.16 8.63 2.08
C TRP A 241 9.34 9.57 3.27
N GLU A 242 10.52 10.14 3.46
CA GLU A 242 10.77 11.05 4.57
C GLU A 242 9.92 12.32 4.49
N ALA A 243 9.74 12.86 3.28
CA ALA A 243 8.86 14.00 3.04
C ALA A 243 7.39 13.64 3.33
N CYS A 244 6.93 12.46 2.91
CA CYS A 244 5.59 11.97 3.24
C CYS A 244 5.38 11.84 4.75
N VAL A 245 6.38 11.33 5.49
CA VAL A 245 6.30 11.24 6.96
C VAL A 245 6.32 12.63 7.59
N ALA A 246 7.11 13.58 7.06
CA ALA A 246 7.13 14.96 7.56
C ALA A 246 5.77 15.66 7.44
N ARG A 247 4.97 15.33 6.40
CA ARG A 247 3.61 15.85 6.23
C ARG A 247 2.64 15.40 7.33
N LEU A 248 2.97 14.38 8.11
CA LEU A 248 2.19 13.98 9.28
C LEU A 248 2.20 15.04 10.40
N GLY A 249 3.03 16.07 10.27
CA GLY A 249 3.13 17.15 11.25
C GLY A 249 4.15 16.85 12.33
N SER A 250 4.82 17.91 12.78
CA SER A 250 5.84 17.86 13.83
C SER A 250 5.30 17.41 15.19
N LYS A 251 3.98 17.47 15.41
CA LYS A 251 3.35 17.01 16.66
C LYS A 251 3.04 15.51 16.71
N ILE A 252 2.96 14.83 15.55
CA ILE A 252 2.75 13.36 15.50
C ILE A 252 4.08 12.64 15.70
N ILE A 253 5.16 13.13 15.10
CA ILE A 253 6.50 12.54 15.21
C ILE A 253 7.04 12.94 16.58
N PRO A 254 6.94 12.09 17.61
CA PRO A 254 7.34 12.50 18.94
C PRO A 254 8.86 12.56 18.94
N LEU A 255 9.38 13.77 19.14
CA LEU A 255 10.53 14.10 19.98
C LEU A 255 11.28 12.85 20.47
N GLU A 256 12.51 12.64 19.97
CA GLU A 256 13.48 11.68 20.54
C GLU A 256 13.83 12.00 22.03
N ALA A 257 13.21 13.00 22.65
CA ALA A 257 13.71 13.66 23.85
C ALA A 257 12.96 13.39 25.18
N GLU A 258 11.79 12.73 25.22
CA GLU A 258 11.03 12.63 26.48
C GLU A 258 10.60 11.21 26.88
N LEU A 259 11.51 10.24 26.76
CA LEU A 259 11.42 9.05 27.62
C LEU A 259 12.22 9.32 28.90
N PRO A 260 11.63 9.19 30.10
CA PRO A 260 12.39 9.31 31.34
C PRO A 260 13.55 8.32 31.28
N LYS A 261 14.79 8.81 31.37
CA LYS A 261 15.96 7.95 31.60
C LYS A 261 15.62 7.11 32.83
N LYS A 262 15.55 5.78 32.66
CA LYS A 262 15.43 4.86 33.79
C LYS A 262 16.47 5.30 34.82
N LYS A 263 16.03 5.75 36.00
CA LYS A 263 16.93 5.84 37.16
C LYS A 263 17.50 4.44 37.32
N ARG A 264 18.81 4.30 37.06
CA ARG A 264 19.56 3.14 37.51
C ARG A 264 19.46 3.20 39.03
N ASN A 265 18.62 2.36 39.61
CA ASN A 265 18.71 2.08 41.03
C ASN A 265 20.02 1.32 41.22
N SER A 266 21.02 2.04 41.74
CA SER A 266 22.19 1.45 42.36
C SER A 266 21.78 0.95 43.73
N LEU A 267 21.70 -0.37 43.88
CA LEU A 267 21.98 -1.13 45.10
C LEU A 267 22.57 -2.47 44.63
#